data_AF-A0AAW4DP46-F1
#
_entry.id   AF-A0AAW4DP46-F1
#
_cell.length_a   1.000
_cell.length_b   1.000
_cell.length_c   1.000
_cell.angle_alpha   90.00
_cell.angle_beta   90.00
_cell.angle_gamma   90.00
#
_symmetry.space_group_name_H-M   'P 1'
#
loop_
_entity.id
_entity.type
_entity.pdbx_description
1 polymer ?
#
loop_
_entity_poly.entity_id
_entity_poly.type
_entity_poly.pdbx_seq_one_letter_code
_entity_poly.pdbx_strand_id
1 'polypeptide(L)'
;MLFNIRSPSFIKCRGVCSLQHILNLKKIINQTRVCFKKGNTIMKRFYNDYLYDTDNSKLIAENCAPCSSFDDRYYREALYQTPEGEFFLVGRGGAMSKYSQLFNGCSTGGSALNPLSIGEAEDWYREQLDQVYTGYDIT
;
A
#
# COMPACT_ATOMS: atom_id res chain seq x y z
N MET A 1 -22.32 -14.53 -45.93
CA MET A 1 -21.73 -14.20 -44.63
C MET A 1 -20.63 -15.22 -44.36
N LEU A 2 -19.52 -14.77 -43.76
CA LEU A 2 -18.42 -15.55 -43.19
C LEU A 2 -17.35 -16.04 -44.18
N PHE A 3 -16.26 -15.28 -44.18
CA PHE A 3 -14.97 -15.68 -44.74
C PHE A 3 -14.38 -16.84 -43.93
N ASN A 4 -13.89 -17.79 -44.69
CA ASN A 4 -13.21 -19.01 -44.28
C ASN A 4 -11.71 -18.79 -44.51
N ILE A 5 -10.87 -19.01 -43.50
CA ILE A 5 -9.48 -19.46 -43.70
C ILE A 5 -9.12 -20.53 -42.65
N ARG A 6 -9.37 -21.79 -43.02
CA ARG A 6 -8.49 -22.98 -42.93
C ARG A 6 -7.26 -22.93 -41.99
N SER A 7 -7.38 -23.65 -40.86
CA SER A 7 -6.58 -24.80 -40.34
C SER A 7 -5.13 -25.01 -40.83
N PRO A 8 -4.13 -25.44 -40.00
CA PRO A 8 -4.07 -26.85 -39.54
C PRO A 8 -3.33 -27.19 -38.21
N SER A 9 -3.79 -28.29 -37.61
CA SER A 9 -3.10 -29.46 -37.03
C SER A 9 -1.65 -29.42 -36.48
N PHE A 10 -1.56 -29.86 -35.21
CA PHE A 10 -0.57 -30.76 -34.58
C PHE A 10 0.93 -30.42 -34.56
N ILE A 11 1.44 -30.12 -33.36
CA ILE A 11 2.82 -30.46 -32.94
C ILE A 11 2.81 -30.90 -31.46
N LYS A 12 3.29 -32.14 -31.20
CA LYS A 12 3.76 -32.62 -29.89
C LYS A 12 5.00 -31.81 -29.48
N CYS A 13 4.98 -31.16 -28.31
CA CYS A 13 6.22 -30.65 -27.70
C CYS A 13 6.46 -31.31 -26.34
N ARG A 14 7.37 -32.29 -26.36
CA ARG A 14 8.18 -32.72 -25.21
C ARG A 14 9.27 -31.66 -25.00
N GLY A 15 9.37 -31.03 -23.82
CA GLY A 15 10.45 -30.09 -23.49
C GLY A 15 10.42 -28.82 -24.35
N VAL A 16 10.69 -27.61 -23.89
CA VAL A 16 11.56 -27.13 -22.82
C VAL A 16 10.84 -25.90 -22.25
N CYS A 17 10.81 -25.76 -20.92
CA CYS A 17 10.33 -24.55 -20.25
C CYS A 17 11.13 -23.34 -20.78
N SER A 18 10.51 -22.51 -21.63
CA SER A 18 11.07 -21.20 -21.96
C SER A 18 10.91 -20.28 -20.74
N LEU A 19 12.04 -19.85 -20.17
CA LEU A 19 12.16 -18.95 -19.03
C LEU A 19 11.35 -17.64 -19.17
N GLN A 20 11.03 -17.22 -20.39
CA GLN A 20 10.23 -16.03 -20.69
C GLN A 20 8.74 -16.16 -20.30
N HIS A 21 8.17 -17.37 -20.31
CA HIS A 21 6.76 -17.58 -19.92
C HIS A 21 6.56 -17.68 -18.39
N ILE A 22 7.57 -18.11 -17.65
CA ILE A 22 7.51 -18.25 -16.19
C ILE A 22 7.67 -16.90 -15.48
N LEU A 23 8.41 -15.95 -16.08
CA LEU A 23 8.60 -14.61 -15.53
C LEU A 23 7.32 -13.77 -15.56
N ASN A 24 6.40 -14.04 -16.49
CA ASN A 24 5.13 -13.30 -16.59
C ASN A 24 4.04 -13.79 -15.61
N LEU A 25 4.14 -15.02 -15.09
CA LEU A 25 3.24 -15.56 -14.06
C LEU A 25 3.66 -15.16 -12.63
N LYS A 26 4.93 -14.84 -12.40
CA LYS A 26 5.39 -14.30 -11.10
C LYS A 26 4.92 -12.86 -10.83
N LYS A 27 4.46 -12.15 -11.87
CA LYS A 27 3.97 -10.76 -11.75
C LYS A 27 2.55 -10.66 -11.16
N ILE A 28 1.80 -11.75 -11.11
CA ILE A 28 0.38 -11.78 -10.70
C ILE A 28 0.20 -12.42 -9.30
N ILE A 29 1.13 -13.24 -8.81
CA ILE A 29 0.96 -14.06 -7.57
C ILE A 29 1.53 -13.37 -6.31
N ASN A 30 2.11 -12.17 -6.39
CA ASN A 30 2.61 -11.43 -5.21
C ASN A 30 1.53 -10.62 -4.48
N GLN A 31 0.25 -10.84 -4.81
CA GLN A 31 -0.86 -10.38 -3.96
C GLN A 31 -1.08 -11.41 -2.84
N THR A 32 -1.27 -10.88 -1.63
CA THR A 32 -1.83 -11.54 -0.45
C THR A 32 -1.01 -12.60 0.29
N ARG A 33 0.04 -12.17 1.02
CA ARG A 33 0.27 -12.64 2.41
C ARG A 33 0.76 -11.49 3.29
N VAL A 34 -0.17 -10.69 3.80
CA VAL A 34 0.11 -9.79 4.92
C VAL A 34 0.05 -10.64 6.19
N CYS A 35 1.21 -10.94 6.77
CA CYS A 35 1.28 -11.63 8.07
C CYS A 35 1.06 -10.61 9.19
N PHE A 36 -0.13 -10.60 9.79
CA PHE A 36 -0.41 -9.79 10.97
C PHE A 36 -0.03 -10.54 12.25
N LYS A 37 0.93 -10.02 13.01
CA LYS A 37 1.12 -10.37 14.42
C LYS A 37 0.74 -9.18 15.30
N LYS A 38 0.03 -9.50 16.38
CA LYS A 38 -0.50 -8.55 17.38
C LYS A 38 0.64 -8.15 18.32
N GLY A 39 0.99 -6.85 18.33
CA GLY A 39 2.08 -6.25 19.10
C GLY A 39 3.25 -5.86 18.19
N ASN A 40 3.49 -4.57 17.98
CA ASN A 40 4.33 -3.97 16.92
C ASN A 40 3.90 -4.36 15.49
N THR A 41 3.06 -3.51 14.88
CA THR A 41 2.58 -3.73 13.50
C THR A 41 3.67 -3.33 12.51
N ILE A 42 4.63 -4.22 12.31
CA ILE A 42 5.66 -4.08 11.29
C ILE A 42 4.99 -4.25 9.92
N MET A 43 4.97 -3.19 9.12
CA MET A 43 4.38 -3.18 7.79
C MET A 43 5.49 -3.19 6.75
N LYS A 44 5.47 -4.20 5.89
CA LYS A 44 6.46 -4.38 4.81
C LYS A 44 5.75 -4.46 3.47
N ARG A 45 6.22 -3.71 2.47
CA ARG A 45 5.67 -3.75 1.12
C ARG A 45 6.74 -3.51 0.07
N PHE A 46 6.69 -4.31 -0.99
CA PHE A 46 7.50 -4.09 -2.17
C PHE A 46 6.85 -3.04 -3.07
N TYR A 47 7.65 -2.07 -3.52
CA TYR A 47 7.27 -1.10 -4.52
C TYR A 47 8.48 -0.80 -5.40
N ASN A 48 8.35 -0.91 -6.72
CA ASN A 48 9.44 -0.72 -7.70
C ASN A 48 10.76 -1.40 -7.28
N ASP A 49 10.68 -2.69 -6.92
CA ASP A 49 11.82 -3.52 -6.48
C ASP A 49 12.50 -3.09 -5.16
N TYR A 50 11.99 -2.06 -4.49
CA TYR A 50 12.44 -1.63 -3.17
C TYR A 50 11.47 -2.13 -2.07
N LEU A 51 12.03 -2.57 -0.94
CA LEU A 51 11.26 -3.04 0.22
C LEU A 51 11.12 -1.92 1.24
N TYR A 52 9.93 -1.34 1.33
CA TYR A 52 9.61 -0.41 2.40
C TYR A 52 9.24 -1.19 3.65
N ASP A 53 9.89 -0.87 4.77
CA ASP A 53 9.74 -1.56 6.05
C ASP A 53 9.66 -0.55 7.19
N THR A 54 8.55 -0.53 7.91
CA THR A 54 8.35 0.39 9.05
C THR A 54 9.27 0.09 10.24
N ASP A 55 9.78 -1.13 10.37
CA ASP A 55 10.66 -1.53 11.49
C ASP A 55 12.07 -0.98 11.33
N ASN A 56 12.56 -0.98 10.08
CA ASN A 56 13.90 -0.47 9.73
C ASN A 56 13.90 1.03 9.41
N SER A 57 12.73 1.67 9.40
CA SER A 57 12.58 3.07 9.02
C SER A 57 12.34 3.96 10.23
N LYS A 58 12.80 5.20 10.15
CA LYS A 58 12.61 6.21 11.18
C LYS A 58 11.23 6.86 11.03
N LEU A 59 10.44 6.86 12.10
CA LEU A 59 9.21 7.65 12.17
C LEU A 59 9.56 9.14 12.26
N ILE A 60 9.00 9.95 11.35
CA ILE A 60 9.20 11.39 11.30
C ILE A 60 8.03 12.13 11.95
N ALA A 61 6.81 11.75 11.57
CA ALA A 61 5.59 12.37 12.06
C ALA A 61 4.41 11.40 11.99
N GLU A 62 3.42 11.64 12.84
CA GLU A 62 2.15 10.91 12.81
C GLU A 62 0.98 11.89 12.92
N ASN A 63 -0.12 11.56 12.27
CA ASN A 63 -1.41 12.22 12.44
C ASN A 63 -2.49 11.17 12.67
N CYS A 64 -3.54 11.53 13.40
CA CYS A 64 -4.72 10.71 13.56
C CYS A 64 -5.99 11.54 13.50
N ALA A 65 -7.07 10.88 13.12
CA ALA A 65 -8.39 11.50 13.10
C ALA A 65 -8.74 12.08 14.48
N PRO A 66 -9.45 13.24 14.53
CA PRO A 66 -9.94 13.84 15.77
C PRO A 66 -11.18 13.10 16.30
N CYS A 67 -11.17 11.78 16.26
CA CYS A 67 -12.23 10.93 16.76
C CYS A 67 -11.65 9.75 17.57
N SER A 68 -12.51 9.10 18.34
CA SER A 68 -12.09 7.93 19.13
C SER A 68 -11.56 6.82 18.24
N SER A 69 -10.57 6.07 18.72
CA SER A 69 -10.04 4.87 18.02
C SER A 69 -11.07 3.76 17.81
N PHE A 70 -12.21 3.84 18.50
CA PHE A 70 -13.35 2.93 18.33
C PHE A 70 -14.32 3.37 17.21
N ASP A 71 -14.16 4.58 16.67
CA ASP A 71 -14.99 5.08 15.59
C ASP A 71 -14.52 4.48 14.24
N ASP A 72 -15.44 4.00 13.41
CA ASP A 72 -15.11 3.46 12.09
C ASP A 72 -14.51 4.51 11.14
N ARG A 73 -14.67 5.80 11.46
CA ARG A 73 -14.04 6.93 10.76
C ARG A 73 -12.60 7.17 11.19
N TYR A 74 -12.14 6.51 12.25
CA TYR A 74 -10.78 6.66 12.75
C TYR A 74 -9.77 6.30 11.67
N TYR A 75 -8.76 7.15 11.53
CA TYR A 75 -7.58 6.86 10.74
C TYR A 75 -6.34 7.35 11.47
N ARG A 76 -5.21 6.74 11.13
CA ARG A 76 -3.88 7.14 11.53
C ARG A 76 -2.98 7.08 10.30
N GLU A 77 -2.18 8.11 10.14
CA GLU A 77 -1.13 8.22 9.15
C GLU A 77 0.20 8.45 9.84
N ALA A 78 1.24 7.84 9.30
CA ALA A 78 2.58 7.98 9.81
C ALA A 78 3.56 8.09 8.64
N LEU A 79 4.35 9.15 8.64
CA LEU A 79 5.41 9.41 7.67
C LEU A 79 6.72 8.81 8.19
N TYR A 80 7.31 7.93 7.38
CA TYR A 80 8.56 7.27 7.67
C TYR A 80 9.65 7.67 6.68
N GLN A 81 10.89 7.62 7.14
CA GLN A 81 12.10 7.76 6.33
C GLN A 81 12.93 6.49 6.42
N THR A 82 13.29 5.92 5.26
CA THR A 82 14.17 4.76 5.19
C THR A 82 15.62 5.14 5.52
N PRO A 83 16.49 4.17 5.85
CA PRO A 83 17.93 4.43 6.06
C PRO A 83 18.61 5.09 4.84
N GLU A 84 18.12 4.79 3.63
CA GLU A 84 18.62 5.36 2.38
C GLU A 84 18.14 6.80 2.14
N GLY A 85 17.18 7.30 2.93
CA GLY A 85 16.64 8.65 2.84
C GLY A 85 15.35 8.79 2.03
N GLU A 86 14.78 7.69 1.55
CA GLU A 86 13.48 7.68 0.86
C GLU A 86 12.34 7.83 1.86
N PHE A 87 11.25 8.47 1.43
CA PHE A 87 10.08 8.70 2.28
C PHE A 87 8.91 7.84 1.87
N PHE A 88 8.09 7.45 2.84
CA PHE A 88 6.85 6.74 2.57
C PHE A 88 5.83 6.98 3.67
N LEU A 89 4.56 7.00 3.26
CA LEU A 89 3.42 7.20 4.13
C LEU A 89 2.74 5.86 4.40
N VAL A 90 2.50 5.61 5.67
CA VAL A 90 1.75 4.45 6.16
C VAL A 90 0.45 4.93 6.75
N GLY A 91 -0.64 4.57 6.09
CA GLY A 91 -1.99 4.89 6.52
C GLY A 91 -2.74 3.65 6.98
N ARG A 92 -3.52 3.79 8.05
CA ARG A 92 -4.45 2.77 8.53
C ARG A 92 -5.75 3.43 8.97
N GLY A 93 -6.88 2.78 8.77
CA GLY A 93 -8.13 3.28 9.32
C GLY A 93 -9.25 2.27 9.32
N GLY A 94 -10.38 2.69 9.88
CA GLY A 94 -11.60 1.91 9.97
C GLY A 94 -12.38 1.84 8.65
N ALA A 95 -13.53 1.18 8.67
CA ALA A 95 -14.36 0.91 7.50
C ALA A 95 -14.93 2.17 6.82
N MET A 96 -14.97 3.30 7.52
CA MET A 96 -15.45 4.59 7.01
C MET A 96 -14.31 5.60 6.81
N SER A 97 -13.05 5.17 6.89
CA SER A 97 -11.89 6.02 6.66
C SER A 97 -11.46 6.03 5.19
N LYS A 98 -10.56 6.96 4.83
CA LYS A 98 -9.90 6.99 3.51
C LYS A 98 -9.09 5.72 3.20
N TYR A 99 -8.81 4.89 4.20
CA TYR A 99 -8.11 3.62 4.07
C TYR A 99 -9.04 2.41 4.06
N SER A 100 -10.35 2.63 3.94
CA SER A 100 -11.32 1.53 3.86
C SER A 100 -11.04 0.60 2.68
N GLN A 101 -11.21 -0.70 2.89
CA GLN A 101 -11.11 -1.71 1.84
C GLN A 101 -12.41 -2.48 1.72
N LEU A 102 -12.90 -2.65 0.50
CA LEU A 102 -14.07 -3.46 0.22
C LEU A 102 -13.67 -4.94 0.27
N PHE A 103 -14.29 -5.68 1.18
CA PHE A 103 -14.12 -7.12 1.30
C PHE A 103 -15.50 -7.78 1.33
N ASN A 104 -15.77 -8.67 0.36
CA ASN A 104 -17.04 -9.41 0.23
C ASN A 104 -18.29 -8.51 0.23
N GLY A 105 -18.22 -7.33 -0.40
CA GLY A 105 -19.34 -6.39 -0.47
C GLY A 105 -19.55 -5.56 0.80
N CYS A 106 -18.70 -5.71 1.81
CA CYS A 106 -18.70 -4.90 3.02
C CYS A 106 -17.44 -4.03 3.08
N SER A 107 -17.59 -2.80 3.60
CA SER A 107 -16.44 -1.96 3.87
C SER A 107 -15.76 -2.42 5.15
N THR A 108 -14.43 -2.56 5.12
CA THR A 108 -13.61 -2.98 6.24
C THR A 108 -12.48 -2.00 6.46
N GLY A 109 -11.95 -1.95 7.69
CA GLY A 109 -10.75 -1.17 7.95
C GLY A 109 -9.56 -1.71 7.17
N GLY A 110 -8.76 -0.80 6.62
CA GLY A 110 -7.63 -1.16 5.77
C GLY A 110 -6.36 -0.41 6.14
N SER A 111 -5.30 -0.76 5.43
CA SER A 111 -3.99 -0.13 5.54
C SER A 111 -3.35 0.03 4.16
N ALA A 112 -2.62 1.12 3.96
CA ALA A 112 -1.92 1.42 2.73
C ALA A 112 -0.50 1.91 3.03
N LEU A 113 0.46 1.47 2.20
CA LEU A 113 1.82 1.99 2.14
C LEU A 113 1.99 2.64 0.78
N ASN A 114 2.30 3.93 0.78
CA ASN A 114 2.54 4.72 -0.42
C ASN A 114 3.92 5.39 -0.31
N PRO A 115 4.87 5.07 -1.18
CA PRO A 115 6.11 5.83 -1.29
C PRO A 115 5.84 7.27 -1.70
N LEU A 116 6.61 8.20 -1.16
CA LEU A 116 6.50 9.63 -1.44
C LEU A 116 7.86 10.15 -1.88
N SER A 117 7.84 11.09 -2.83
CA SER A 117 9.00 11.94 -3.07
C SER A 117 9.23 12.89 -1.90
N ILE A 118 10.43 13.50 -1.84
CA ILE A 118 10.80 14.47 -0.79
C ILE A 118 9.80 15.64 -0.76
N GLY A 119 9.43 16.17 -1.93
CA GLY A 119 8.46 17.28 -2.02
C GLY A 119 7.09 16.90 -1.47
N GLU A 120 6.57 15.73 -1.86
CA GLU A 120 5.27 15.24 -1.34
C GLU A 120 5.30 14.96 0.17
N ALA A 121 6.44 14.49 0.69
CA ALA A 121 6.63 14.27 2.12
C ALA A 121 6.66 15.60 2.90
N GLU A 122 7.33 16.63 2.36
CA GLU A 122 7.34 17.97 2.95
C GLU A 122 5.96 18.61 2.94
N ASP A 123 5.24 18.51 1.82
CA ASP A 123 3.89 19.05 1.68
C ASP A 123 2.93 18.38 2.66
N TRP A 124 2.98 17.04 2.75
CA TRP A 124 2.19 16.30 3.73
C TRP A 124 2.51 16.75 5.17
N TYR A 125 3.79 16.92 5.50
CA TYR A 125 4.23 17.35 6.83
C TYR A 125 3.73 18.76 7.18
N ARG A 126 3.78 19.70 6.23
CA ARG A 126 3.23 21.05 6.41
C ARG A 126 1.71 21.03 6.63
N GLU A 127 0.98 20.27 5.82
CA GLU A 127 -0.47 20.12 5.97
C GLU A 127 -0.85 19.56 7.35
N GLN A 128 -0.06 18.63 7.89
CA GLN A 128 -0.32 18.09 9.22
C GLN A 128 -0.07 19.15 10.32
N LEU A 129 0.98 19.96 10.20
CA LEU A 129 1.23 21.06 11.14
C LEU A 129 0.09 22.08 11.14
N ASP A 130 -0.41 22.47 9.97
CA ASP A 130 -1.53 23.42 9.85
C ASP A 130 -2.82 22.86 10.47
N GLN A 131 -3.09 21.56 10.32
CA GLN A 131 -4.21 20.90 11.00
C GLN A 131 -4.08 20.93 12.52
N VAL A 132 -2.87 20.71 13.04
CA VAL A 132 -2.60 20.78 14.49
C VAL A 132 -2.84 22.20 15.01
N TYR A 133 -2.37 23.24 14.31
CA TYR A 133 -2.59 24.63 14.73
C TYR A 133 -4.07 25.03 14.68
N THR A 134 -4.80 24.62 13.64
CA THR A 134 -6.24 24.91 13.52
C THR A 134 -7.06 24.22 14.62
N GLY A 135 -6.66 23.01 15.04
CA GLY A 135 -7.36 22.25 16.08
C GLY A 135 -7.19 22.79 17.50
N TYR A 136 -6.18 23.62 17.75
CA TYR A 136 -5.88 24.18 19.08
C TYR A 136 -6.37 25.61 19.30
N ASP A 137 -7.04 26.21 18.32
CA ASP A 137 -7.56 27.59 18.34
C ASP A 137 -6.67 28.55 19.17
N ILE A 138 -5.40 28.65 18.77
CA ILE A 138 -4.49 29.67 19.29
C ILE A 138 -4.82 31.01 18.64
N THR A 139 -5.97 31.58 19.01
CA THR A 139 -6.33 32.98 18.77
C THR A 139 -6.15 33.83 20.03
#